data_AF-A0A5B9MEV0-F1
#
_entry.id   AF-A0A5B9MEV0-F1
#
_cell.length_a   1.000
_cell.length_b   1.000
_cell.length_c   1.000
_cell.angle_alpha   90.00
_cell.angle_beta   90.00
_cell.angle_gamma   90.00
#
_symmetry.space_group_name_H-M   'P 1'
#
loop_
_entity.id
_entity.type
_entity.pdbx_description
1 polymer ?
#
loop_
_entity_poly.entity_id
_entity_poly.type
_entity_poly.pdbx_seq_one_letter_code
_entity_poly.pdbx_strand_id
1 'polypeptide(L)'
;MQIRAYQPADQPDVVSLWRRAGLTRPWNDPHKDIARKMSVQSQWFLVGVLDKRVIATVMAGYDGHRGWINYLAVDPDHRQGGRGRAIMQHAEQLLLEAGCPKINLQIRKDNAEAISFYETIGFREDDVVSFGKRLIDDQGNKPLNTQVLYKILTKTEWDDARAAGVFSGCGIDLTDGFIHLSGRDQVQTTAKLYFAGRGDLRLVAVDAGKLGETLRWETSRDGALFPHVYGDIPLEAVISVDPLPREHDGSHRFPDSFGLPEQERE
;
A
#
# COMPACT_ATOMS: atom_id res chain seq x y z
N MET A 1 -35.70 -6.96 6.63
CA MET A 1 -34.35 -7.18 7.21
C MET A 1 -34.13 -6.17 8.31
N GLN A 2 -33.37 -6.52 9.35
CA GLN A 2 -32.94 -5.59 10.38
C GLN A 2 -31.64 -4.92 9.95
N ILE A 3 -31.57 -3.59 9.96
CA ILE A 3 -30.33 -2.84 9.72
C ILE A 3 -29.73 -2.48 11.07
N ARG A 4 -28.44 -2.77 11.26
CA ARG A 4 -27.68 -2.43 12.47
C ARG A 4 -26.22 -2.21 12.15
N ALA A 5 -25.46 -1.67 13.10
CA ALA A 5 -24.01 -1.66 13.01
C ALA A 5 -23.45 -3.09 12.97
N TYR A 6 -22.37 -3.25 12.21
CA TYR A 6 -21.55 -4.45 12.15
C TYR A 6 -21.04 -4.85 13.54
N GLN A 7 -20.96 -6.15 13.78
CA GLN A 7 -20.33 -6.76 14.95
C GLN A 7 -19.22 -7.70 14.50
N PRO A 8 -18.15 -7.92 15.30
CA PRO A 8 -17.05 -8.82 14.92
C PRO A 8 -17.49 -10.23 14.49
N ALA A 9 -18.58 -10.74 15.07
CA ALA A 9 -19.16 -12.03 14.71
C ALA A 9 -19.73 -12.09 13.28
N ASP A 10 -20.02 -10.95 12.66
CA ASP A 10 -20.54 -10.85 11.29
C ASP A 10 -19.44 -11.04 10.23
N GLN A 11 -18.14 -11.00 10.60
CA GLN A 11 -17.02 -10.99 9.64
C GLN A 11 -17.11 -12.11 8.59
N PRO A 12 -17.36 -13.39 8.97
CA PRO A 12 -17.40 -14.47 7.98
C PRO A 12 -18.51 -14.28 6.94
N ASP A 13 -19.71 -13.87 7.39
CA ASP A 13 -20.87 -13.64 6.54
C ASP A 13 -20.66 -12.43 5.61
N VAL A 14 -20.09 -11.35 6.13
CA VAL A 14 -19.74 -10.15 5.36
C VAL A 14 -18.74 -10.47 4.24
N VAL A 15 -17.65 -11.17 4.58
CA VAL A 15 -16.63 -11.55 3.60
C VAL A 15 -17.22 -12.49 2.53
N SER A 16 -18.07 -13.43 2.94
CA SER A 16 -18.81 -14.31 2.03
C SER A 16 -19.72 -13.52 1.08
N LEU A 17 -20.51 -12.59 1.64
CA LEU A 17 -21.38 -11.70 0.88
C LEU A 17 -20.60 -10.87 -0.14
N TRP A 18 -19.48 -10.26 0.24
CA TRP A 18 -18.67 -9.45 -0.67
C TRP A 18 -18.07 -10.25 -1.82
N ARG A 19 -17.64 -11.50 -1.56
CA ARG A 19 -17.19 -12.41 -2.62
C ARG A 19 -18.32 -12.71 -3.59
N ARG A 20 -19.51 -13.08 -3.08
CA ARG A 20 -20.69 -13.38 -3.90
C ARG A 20 -21.21 -12.17 -4.68
N ALA A 21 -21.09 -10.97 -4.10
CA ALA A 21 -21.46 -9.71 -4.76
C ALA A 21 -20.37 -9.19 -5.71
N GLY A 22 -19.23 -9.88 -5.86
CA GLY A 22 -18.15 -9.48 -6.76
C GLY A 22 -17.42 -8.22 -6.33
N LEU A 23 -17.36 -7.92 -5.02
CA LEU A 23 -16.71 -6.72 -4.47
C LEU A 23 -15.26 -6.93 -4.06
N THR A 24 -14.80 -8.17 -3.89
CA THR A 24 -13.40 -8.46 -3.56
C THR A 24 -12.48 -8.29 -4.78
N ARG A 25 -11.23 -7.86 -4.57
CA ARG A 25 -10.21 -7.73 -5.60
C ARG A 25 -8.87 -8.29 -5.10
N PRO A 26 -7.97 -8.76 -5.99
CA PRO A 26 -6.69 -9.34 -5.57
C PRO A 26 -5.80 -8.39 -4.75
N TRP A 27 -5.98 -7.08 -4.90
CA TRP A 27 -5.20 -6.04 -4.25
C TRP A 27 -5.85 -5.44 -2.99
N ASN A 28 -7.04 -5.89 -2.59
CA ASN A 28 -7.73 -5.45 -1.37
C ASN A 28 -8.10 -6.69 -0.54
N ASP A 29 -7.48 -6.84 0.62
CA ASP A 29 -7.84 -7.91 1.55
C ASP A 29 -9.11 -7.49 2.34
N PRO A 30 -10.23 -8.21 2.19
CA PRO A 30 -11.48 -7.84 2.85
C PRO A 30 -11.37 -7.87 4.38
N HIS A 31 -10.51 -8.71 4.96
CA HIS A 31 -10.29 -8.73 6.41
C HIS A 31 -9.57 -7.47 6.88
N LYS A 32 -8.57 -6.99 6.11
CA LYS A 32 -7.86 -5.74 6.40
C LYS A 32 -8.77 -4.52 6.22
N ASP A 33 -9.61 -4.51 5.19
CA ASP A 33 -10.57 -3.42 4.97
C ASP A 33 -11.61 -3.33 6.10
N ILE A 34 -12.13 -4.47 6.58
CA ILE A 34 -12.99 -4.50 7.76
C ILE A 34 -12.23 -3.97 8.99
N ALA A 35 -11.00 -4.43 9.23
CA ALA A 35 -10.19 -3.97 10.37
C ALA A 35 -9.96 -2.45 10.34
N ARG A 36 -9.61 -1.89 9.17
CA ARG A 36 -9.49 -0.44 8.96
C ARG A 36 -10.78 0.29 9.28
N LYS A 37 -11.91 -0.19 8.75
CA LYS A 37 -13.20 0.44 9.03
C LYS A 37 -13.58 0.37 10.51
N MET A 38 -13.19 -0.70 11.22
CA MET A 38 -13.41 -0.81 12.67
C MET A 38 -12.59 0.18 13.50
N SER A 39 -11.49 0.71 12.96
CA SER A 39 -10.72 1.78 13.59
C SER A 39 -11.26 3.19 13.33
N VAL A 40 -12.19 3.37 12.37
CA VAL A 40 -12.68 4.70 11.94
C VAL A 40 -14.20 4.71 11.74
N GLN A 41 -14.91 5.45 12.59
CA GLN A 41 -16.38 5.61 12.54
C GLN A 41 -17.08 4.25 12.41
N SER A 42 -16.69 3.28 13.23
CA SER A 42 -17.12 1.87 13.13
C SER A 42 -18.63 1.68 13.22
N GLN A 43 -19.32 2.58 13.93
CA GLN A 43 -20.78 2.62 14.04
C GLN A 43 -21.49 2.87 12.69
N TRP A 44 -20.78 3.30 11.66
CA TRP A 44 -21.28 3.52 10.30
C TRP A 44 -20.89 2.43 9.31
N PHE A 45 -20.34 1.31 9.79
CA PHE A 45 -20.36 0.07 9.03
C PHE A 45 -21.67 -0.66 9.33
N LEU A 46 -22.59 -0.68 8.36
CA LEU A 46 -23.93 -1.22 8.53
C LEU A 46 -24.05 -2.59 7.88
N VAL A 47 -24.82 -3.47 8.54
CA VAL A 47 -25.23 -4.77 8.03
C VAL A 47 -26.76 -4.86 8.01
N GLY A 48 -27.31 -5.46 6.95
CA GLY A 48 -28.70 -5.85 6.84
C GLY A 48 -28.84 -7.35 7.11
N VAL A 49 -29.54 -7.71 8.18
CA VAL A 49 -29.67 -9.09 8.66
C VAL A 49 -31.07 -9.62 8.37
N LEU A 50 -31.15 -10.81 7.79
CA LEU A 50 -32.37 -11.57 7.58
C LEU A 50 -32.13 -13.02 8.00
N ASP A 51 -33.03 -13.59 8.82
CA ASP A 51 -32.92 -14.97 9.32
C ASP A 51 -31.54 -15.30 9.91
N LYS A 52 -31.00 -14.37 10.70
CA LYS A 52 -29.67 -14.40 11.33
C LYS A 52 -28.46 -14.40 10.39
N ARG A 53 -28.66 -14.20 9.08
CA ARG A 53 -27.57 -14.04 8.10
C ARG A 53 -27.44 -12.60 7.64
N VAL A 54 -26.21 -12.17 7.40
CA VAL A 54 -25.96 -10.87 6.75
C VAL A 54 -26.25 -11.00 5.26
N ILE A 55 -27.23 -10.24 4.77
CA ILE A 55 -27.65 -10.21 3.36
C ILE A 55 -27.42 -8.86 2.69
N ALA A 56 -26.99 -7.84 3.43
CA ALA A 56 -26.63 -6.55 2.88
C ALA A 56 -25.55 -5.88 3.74
N THR A 57 -24.71 -5.06 3.12
CA THR A 57 -23.70 -4.25 3.82
C THR A 57 -23.59 -2.87 3.20
N VAL A 58 -23.15 -1.88 3.97
CA VAL A 58 -22.61 -0.63 3.44
C VAL A 58 -21.62 -0.03 4.44
N MET A 59 -20.48 0.47 3.95
CA MET A 59 -19.55 1.26 4.73
C MET A 59 -19.76 2.74 4.42
N ALA A 60 -20.28 3.49 5.38
CA ALA A 60 -20.35 4.95 5.31
C ALA A 60 -19.20 5.59 6.12
N GLY A 61 -18.80 6.81 5.75
CA GLY A 61 -17.80 7.63 6.43
C GLY A 61 -18.01 9.11 6.15
N TYR A 62 -17.53 9.99 7.01
CA TYR A 62 -17.56 11.44 6.81
C TYR A 62 -16.26 12.05 7.32
N ASP A 63 -15.54 12.73 6.44
CA ASP A 63 -14.25 13.36 6.72
C ASP A 63 -14.35 14.84 7.14
N GLY A 64 -15.57 15.35 7.34
CA GLY A 64 -15.84 16.77 7.61
C GLY A 64 -16.02 17.63 6.34
N HIS A 65 -15.75 17.08 5.15
CA HIS A 65 -15.98 17.74 3.87
C HIS A 65 -16.99 16.97 2.99
N ARG A 66 -16.85 15.64 2.86
CA ARG A 66 -17.73 14.76 2.09
C ARG A 66 -17.98 13.43 2.79
N GLY A 67 -19.20 12.94 2.64
CA GLY A 67 -19.56 11.58 2.99
C GLY A 67 -19.03 10.63 1.92
N TRP A 68 -18.64 9.42 2.31
CA TRP A 68 -18.18 8.39 1.38
C TRP A 68 -18.93 7.07 1.59
N ILE A 69 -19.33 6.46 0.49
CA ILE A 69 -19.98 5.13 0.48
C ILE A 69 -19.06 4.14 -0.20
N ASN A 70 -18.75 3.06 0.52
CA ASN A 70 -17.97 1.92 0.06
C ASN A 70 -18.69 0.62 0.39
N TYR A 71 -18.34 -0.47 -0.31
CA TYR A 71 -18.81 -1.82 0.02
C TYR A 71 -20.34 -1.97 0.20
N LEU A 72 -21.12 -1.23 -0.60
CA LEU A 72 -22.56 -1.47 -0.71
C LEU A 72 -22.77 -2.82 -1.39
N ALA A 73 -23.38 -3.77 -0.67
CA ALA A 73 -23.69 -5.09 -1.17
C ALA A 73 -25.12 -5.47 -0.82
N VAL A 74 -25.77 -6.22 -1.71
CA VAL A 74 -26.97 -7.01 -1.41
C VAL A 74 -26.72 -8.40 -1.96
N ASP A 75 -27.03 -9.41 -1.16
CA ASP A 75 -26.93 -10.82 -1.50
C ASP A 75 -27.66 -11.08 -2.84
N PRO A 76 -27.01 -11.69 -3.84
CA PRO A 76 -27.61 -11.92 -5.16
C PRO A 76 -28.98 -12.59 -5.13
N ASP A 77 -29.20 -13.54 -4.21
CA ASP A 77 -30.45 -14.29 -4.08
C ASP A 77 -31.55 -13.46 -3.38
N HIS A 78 -31.17 -12.32 -2.81
CA HIS A 78 -32.04 -11.39 -2.10
C HIS A 78 -32.07 -10.01 -2.77
N ARG A 79 -31.70 -9.92 -4.05
CA ARG A 79 -31.88 -8.69 -4.85
C ARG A 79 -33.37 -8.41 -5.09
N GLN A 80 -33.66 -7.26 -5.70
CA GLN A 80 -35.02 -6.89 -6.17
C GLN A 80 -36.12 -6.84 -5.09
N GLY A 81 -35.82 -6.22 -3.94
CA GLY A 81 -36.80 -6.04 -2.85
C GLY A 81 -36.57 -4.78 -2.01
N GLY A 82 -36.02 -3.73 -2.62
CA GLY A 82 -35.76 -2.45 -1.93
C GLY A 82 -34.64 -2.47 -0.88
N ARG A 83 -33.97 -3.62 -0.65
CA ARG A 83 -32.97 -3.79 0.41
C ARG A 83 -31.76 -2.85 0.27
N GLY A 84 -31.25 -2.68 -0.96
CA GLY A 84 -30.15 -1.74 -1.23
C GLY A 84 -30.56 -0.29 -0.94
N ARG A 85 -31.78 0.10 -1.31
CA ARG A 85 -32.35 1.41 -0.98
C ARG A 85 -32.50 1.60 0.53
N ALA A 86 -33.01 0.60 1.25
CA ALA A 86 -33.23 0.67 2.68
C ALA A 86 -31.92 0.85 3.47
N ILE A 87 -30.85 0.12 3.12
CA ILE A 87 -29.57 0.27 3.81
C ILE A 87 -28.86 1.59 3.46
N MET A 88 -29.01 2.08 2.22
CA MET A 88 -28.52 3.39 1.81
C MET A 88 -29.25 4.52 2.54
N GLN A 89 -30.58 4.45 2.68
CA GLN A 89 -31.36 5.44 3.44
C GLN A 89 -30.91 5.52 4.90
N HIS A 90 -30.57 4.39 5.52
CA HIS A 90 -30.03 4.40 6.88
C HIS A 90 -28.64 5.05 6.94
N ALA A 91 -27.78 4.81 5.96
CA ALA A 91 -26.48 5.48 5.86
C ALA A 91 -26.64 7.00 5.62
N GLU A 92 -27.53 7.41 4.72
CA GLU A 92 -27.85 8.81 4.43
C GLU A 92 -28.38 9.53 5.66
N GLN A 93 -29.26 8.89 6.44
CA GLN A 93 -29.77 9.46 7.68
C GLN A 93 -28.65 9.74 8.69
N LEU A 94 -27.73 8.78 8.90
CA LEU A 94 -26.58 8.95 9.79
C LEU A 94 -25.64 10.07 9.32
N LEU A 95 -25.43 10.18 8.01
CA LEU A 95 -24.60 11.24 7.42
C LEU A 95 -25.28 12.61 7.54
N LEU A 96 -26.59 12.70 7.32
CA LEU A 96 -27.36 13.93 7.48
C LEU A 96 -27.36 14.41 8.93
N GLU A 97 -27.56 13.51 9.89
CA GLU A 97 -27.47 13.80 11.33
C GLU A 97 -26.07 14.30 11.74
N ALA A 98 -25.03 13.86 11.04
CA ALA A 98 -23.66 14.34 11.22
C ALA A 98 -23.36 15.68 10.49
N GLY A 99 -24.35 16.29 9.83
CA GLY A 99 -24.17 17.53 9.08
C GLY A 99 -23.36 17.36 7.79
N CYS A 100 -23.37 16.15 7.20
CA CYS A 100 -22.68 15.89 5.94
C CYS A 100 -23.40 16.56 4.76
N PRO A 101 -22.74 17.46 4.02
CA PRO A 101 -23.41 18.24 2.97
C PRO A 101 -23.57 17.49 1.65
N LYS A 102 -22.76 16.46 1.39
CA LYS A 102 -22.75 15.71 0.13
C LYS A 102 -22.05 14.37 0.30
N ILE A 103 -22.56 13.34 -0.37
CA ILE A 103 -22.00 11.99 -0.43
C ILE A 103 -21.32 11.76 -1.79
N ASN A 104 -20.14 11.16 -1.77
CA ASN A 104 -19.42 10.69 -2.94
C ASN A 104 -19.21 9.16 -2.88
N LEU A 105 -19.06 8.55 -4.05
CA LEU A 105 -18.74 7.15 -4.22
C LEU A 105 -18.11 6.94 -5.60
N GLN A 106 -17.46 5.79 -5.78
CA GLN A 106 -16.83 5.42 -7.05
C GLN A 106 -17.44 4.12 -7.57
N ILE A 107 -17.86 4.15 -8.83
CA ILE A 107 -18.36 2.99 -9.55
C ILE A 107 -17.40 2.72 -10.71
N ARG A 108 -17.15 1.44 -11.01
CA ARG A 108 -16.44 1.08 -12.24
C ARG A 108 -17.32 1.38 -13.44
N LYS A 109 -16.72 1.93 -14.50
CA LYS A 109 -17.44 2.37 -15.70
C LYS A 109 -18.23 1.24 -16.39
N ASP A 110 -17.80 0.00 -16.22
CA ASP A 110 -18.45 -1.20 -16.79
C ASP A 110 -19.60 -1.74 -15.93
N ASN A 111 -19.82 -1.21 -14.72
CA ASN A 111 -20.86 -1.70 -13.81
C ASN A 111 -22.19 -0.95 -14.00
N ALA A 112 -22.85 -1.20 -15.13
CA ALA A 112 -24.11 -0.57 -15.49
C ALA A 112 -25.24 -0.81 -14.46
N GLU A 113 -25.28 -1.99 -13.81
CA GLU A 113 -26.27 -2.30 -12.76
C GLU A 113 -26.12 -1.36 -11.57
N ALA A 114 -24.89 -1.16 -11.08
CA ALA A 114 -24.63 -0.25 -9.96
C ALA A 114 -24.90 1.21 -10.33
N ILE A 115 -24.49 1.65 -11.53
CA ILE A 115 -24.76 3.02 -12.03
C ILE A 115 -26.27 3.28 -11.99
N SER A 116 -27.05 2.41 -12.63
CA SER A 116 -28.51 2.55 -12.67
C SER A 116 -29.13 2.53 -11.27
N PHE A 117 -28.66 1.66 -10.37
CA PHE A 117 -29.12 1.64 -8.99
C PHE A 117 -28.90 3.00 -8.31
N TYR A 118 -27.71 3.56 -8.37
CA TYR A 118 -27.38 4.83 -7.71
C TYR A 118 -28.18 6.01 -8.29
N GLU A 119 -28.39 6.05 -9.60
CA GLU A 119 -29.25 7.05 -10.24
C GLU A 119 -30.69 7.01 -9.73
N THR A 120 -31.24 5.82 -9.46
CA THR A 120 -32.61 5.64 -8.95
C THR A 120 -32.80 6.04 -7.49
N ILE A 121 -31.71 6.21 -6.74
CA ILE A 121 -31.72 6.69 -5.36
C ILE A 121 -31.22 8.13 -5.24
N GLY A 122 -31.06 8.83 -6.37
CA GLY A 122 -30.82 10.29 -6.40
C GLY A 122 -29.36 10.69 -6.58
N PHE A 123 -28.44 9.74 -6.73
CA PHE A 123 -27.06 10.07 -7.09
C PHE A 123 -26.99 10.49 -8.57
N ARG A 124 -25.98 11.31 -8.87
CA ARG A 124 -25.67 11.80 -10.22
C ARG A 124 -24.17 11.71 -10.42
N GLU A 125 -23.76 11.49 -11.67
CA GLU A 125 -22.37 11.66 -12.06
C GLU A 125 -22.01 13.15 -11.97
N ASP A 126 -20.93 13.46 -11.25
CA ASP A 126 -20.33 14.79 -11.25
C ASP A 126 -19.34 14.88 -12.43
N ASP A 127 -19.24 16.05 -13.07
CA ASP A 127 -18.22 16.32 -14.10
C ASP A 127 -16.83 16.54 -13.46
N VAL A 128 -16.24 15.45 -12.98
CA VAL A 128 -14.95 15.43 -12.27
C VAL A 128 -14.13 14.19 -12.63
N VAL A 129 -12.81 14.30 -12.53
CA VAL A 129 -11.89 13.16 -12.70
C VAL A 129 -11.48 12.61 -11.34
N SER A 130 -11.60 11.30 -11.16
CA SER A 130 -11.17 10.59 -9.96
C SER A 130 -9.69 10.21 -10.03
N PHE A 131 -8.87 10.77 -9.14
CA PHE A 131 -7.47 10.39 -8.95
C PHE A 131 -7.31 9.52 -7.69
N GLY A 132 -6.41 8.53 -7.73
CA GLY A 132 -6.09 7.68 -6.59
C GLY A 132 -4.61 7.35 -6.53
N LYS A 133 -4.06 7.31 -5.31
CA LYS A 133 -2.69 6.86 -5.02
C LYS A 133 -2.74 5.81 -3.91
N ARG A 134 -2.14 4.64 -4.15
CA ARG A 134 -2.02 3.59 -3.14
C ARG A 134 -0.93 3.98 -2.14
N LEU A 135 -1.27 4.04 -0.86
CA LEU A 135 -0.30 4.35 0.21
C LEU A 135 0.19 3.09 0.96
N ILE A 136 -0.67 2.08 1.09
CA ILE A 136 -0.36 0.80 1.74
C ILE A 136 -0.80 -0.32 0.81
N ASP A 137 0.09 -1.28 0.53
CA ASP A 137 -0.25 -2.51 -0.18
C ASP A 137 -0.70 -3.60 0.80
N ASP A 138 -1.84 -4.22 0.51
CA ASP A 138 -2.34 -5.35 1.29
C ASP A 138 -1.55 -6.64 1.06
N GLN A 139 -0.78 -6.72 -0.02
CA GLN A 139 0.06 -7.86 -0.36
C GLN A 139 1.42 -7.85 0.38
N GLY A 140 1.68 -6.84 1.20
CA GLY A 140 2.92 -6.74 1.99
C GLY A 140 4.09 -6.12 1.23
N ASN A 141 3.88 -5.64 0.00
CA ASN A 141 4.88 -4.81 -0.67
C ASN A 141 4.96 -3.46 0.06
N LYS A 142 6.14 -3.08 0.52
CA LYS A 142 6.36 -1.72 1.04
C LYS A 142 6.08 -0.72 -0.09
N PRO A 143 5.41 0.43 0.18
CA PRO A 143 5.15 1.42 -0.85
C PRO A 143 6.47 1.90 -1.46
N LEU A 144 6.70 1.53 -2.72
CA LEU A 144 7.94 1.80 -3.46
C LEU A 144 8.28 3.29 -3.58
N ASN A 145 7.27 4.16 -3.49
CA ASN A 145 7.36 5.56 -3.89
C ASN A 145 8.08 6.51 -2.91
N THR A 146 8.68 6.00 -1.83
CA THR A 146 9.50 6.79 -0.88
C THR A 146 10.62 5.98 -0.22
N GLN A 147 10.89 4.75 -0.68
CA GLN A 147 11.86 3.88 0.00
C GLN A 147 13.25 4.05 -0.60
N VAL A 148 14.16 4.62 0.20
CA VAL A 148 15.59 4.62 -0.11
C VAL A 148 16.18 3.27 0.26
N LEU A 149 16.78 2.59 -0.72
CA LEU A 149 17.58 1.39 -0.56
C LEU A 149 19.06 1.72 -0.65
N TYR A 150 19.90 0.87 -0.09
CA TYR A 150 21.32 1.15 0.01
C TYR A 150 22.16 0.02 -0.59
N LYS A 151 23.19 0.41 -1.34
CA LYS A 151 24.29 -0.45 -1.77
C LYS A 151 25.59 0.08 -1.17
N ILE A 152 26.45 -0.81 -0.69
CA ILE A 152 27.82 -0.47 -0.34
C ILE A 152 28.71 -0.94 -1.47
N LEU A 153 29.46 -0.01 -2.06
CA LEU A 153 30.43 -0.27 -3.12
C LEU A 153 31.81 0.19 -2.68
N THR A 154 32.85 -0.41 -3.22
CA THR A 154 34.18 0.23 -3.25
C THR A 154 34.12 1.46 -4.16
N LYS A 155 35.08 2.37 -3.98
CA LYS A 155 35.20 3.56 -4.81
C LYS A 155 35.35 3.17 -6.30
N THR A 156 36.15 2.15 -6.59
CA THR A 156 36.37 1.68 -7.96
C THR A 156 35.09 1.14 -8.59
N GLU A 157 34.36 0.27 -7.89
CA GLU A 157 33.08 -0.28 -8.39
C GLU A 157 32.06 0.83 -8.68
N TRP A 158 32.02 1.88 -7.85
CA TRP A 158 31.18 3.05 -8.12
C TRP A 158 31.65 3.86 -9.33
N ASP A 159 32.95 4.12 -9.44
CA ASP A 159 33.51 4.89 -10.56
C ASP A 159 33.29 4.16 -11.90
N ASP A 160 33.40 2.83 -11.91
CA ASP A 160 33.12 1.97 -13.08
C ASP A 160 31.63 2.03 -13.47
N ALA A 161 30.73 1.89 -12.49
CA ALA A 161 29.29 2.01 -12.73
C ALA A 161 28.92 3.37 -13.32
N ARG A 162 29.47 4.44 -12.74
CA ARG A 162 29.23 5.81 -13.22
C ARG A 162 29.73 5.99 -14.65
N ALA A 163 30.88 5.42 -15.01
CA ALA A 163 31.39 5.48 -16.38
C ALA A 163 30.51 4.70 -17.37
N ALA A 164 29.91 3.60 -16.93
CA ALA A 164 29.00 2.77 -17.75
C ALA A 164 27.59 3.36 -17.88
N GLY A 165 27.18 4.29 -17.01
CA GLY A 165 25.79 4.79 -16.98
C GLY A 165 24.81 3.84 -16.28
N VAL A 166 25.31 2.69 -15.80
CA VAL A 166 24.52 1.63 -15.18
C VAL A 166 25.37 0.84 -14.17
N PHE A 167 24.75 0.27 -13.14
CA PHE A 167 25.39 -0.70 -12.25
C PHE A 167 24.80 -2.10 -12.47
N SER A 168 25.64 -3.01 -12.97
CA SER A 168 25.25 -4.40 -13.30
C SER A 168 25.67 -5.44 -12.24
N GLY A 169 25.99 -4.97 -11.02
CA GLY A 169 26.41 -5.82 -9.90
C GLY A 169 27.93 -5.94 -9.72
N CYS A 170 28.35 -6.36 -8.53
CA CYS A 170 29.74 -6.65 -8.22
C CYS A 170 29.89 -7.85 -7.26
N GLY A 171 31.05 -8.51 -7.30
CA GLY A 171 31.39 -9.59 -6.36
C GLY A 171 30.33 -10.69 -6.27
N ILE A 172 29.68 -10.80 -5.11
CA ILE A 172 28.65 -11.82 -4.84
C ILE A 172 27.39 -11.62 -5.68
N ASP A 173 27.06 -10.39 -6.09
CA ASP A 173 25.89 -10.12 -6.95
C ASP A 173 25.96 -10.90 -8.27
N LEU A 174 27.16 -10.93 -8.86
CA LEU A 174 27.41 -11.64 -10.12
C LEU A 174 27.38 -13.16 -9.93
N THR A 175 27.67 -13.63 -8.72
CA THR A 175 27.61 -15.06 -8.37
C THR A 175 26.17 -15.51 -8.18
N ASP A 176 25.36 -14.70 -7.51
CA ASP A 176 23.98 -15.03 -7.16
C ASP A 176 22.98 -14.67 -8.28
N GLY A 177 23.38 -13.84 -9.24
CA GLY A 177 22.58 -13.47 -10.41
C GLY A 177 21.58 -12.33 -10.16
N PHE A 178 21.73 -11.61 -9.05
CA PHE A 178 20.96 -10.42 -8.71
C PHE A 178 21.77 -9.47 -7.84
N ILE A 179 21.42 -8.18 -7.89
CA ILE A 179 22.11 -7.15 -7.11
C ILE A 179 21.50 -7.07 -5.71
N HIS A 180 22.34 -7.28 -4.69
CA HIS A 180 21.93 -7.15 -3.31
C HIS A 180 21.82 -5.68 -2.89
N LEU A 181 20.66 -5.30 -2.36
CA LEU A 181 20.45 -4.02 -1.69
C LEU A 181 20.16 -4.26 -0.21
N SER A 182 20.20 -3.21 0.60
CA SER A 182 19.81 -3.21 2.01
C SER A 182 18.76 -2.15 2.27
N GLY A 183 17.78 -2.46 3.11
CA GLY A 183 16.93 -1.46 3.75
C GLY A 183 17.73 -0.58 4.73
N ARG A 184 17.13 0.55 5.13
CA ARG A 184 17.74 1.48 6.11
C ARG A 184 18.12 0.77 7.42
N ASP A 185 17.22 -0.08 7.91
CA ASP A 185 17.36 -0.87 9.12
C ASP A 185 18.41 -1.99 9.02
N GLN A 186 18.88 -2.29 7.81
CA GLN A 186 19.78 -3.42 7.54
C GLN A 186 21.20 -2.97 7.20
N VAL A 187 21.37 -1.86 6.50
CA VAL A 187 22.64 -1.50 5.86
C VAL A 187 23.81 -1.31 6.84
N GLN A 188 23.55 -0.82 8.05
CA GLN A 188 24.61 -0.71 9.07
C GLN A 188 25.12 -2.09 9.52
N THR A 189 24.20 -3.06 9.66
CA THR A 189 24.56 -4.46 9.95
C THR A 189 25.30 -5.08 8.77
N THR A 190 24.86 -4.82 7.53
CA THR A 190 25.56 -5.25 6.31
C THR A 190 27.00 -4.73 6.28
N ALA A 191 27.22 -3.43 6.57
CA ALA A 191 28.55 -2.83 6.64
C ALA A 191 29.43 -3.56 7.67
N LYS A 192 28.90 -3.78 8.87
CA LYS A 192 29.61 -4.45 9.96
C LYS A 192 29.98 -5.90 9.64
N LEU A 193 29.09 -6.67 9.01
CA LEU A 193 29.33 -8.09 8.76
C LEU A 193 30.25 -8.35 7.56
N TYR A 194 30.10 -7.57 6.48
CA TYR A 194 30.73 -7.89 5.20
C TYR A 194 31.83 -6.92 4.78
N PHE A 195 31.89 -5.73 5.38
CA PHE A 195 32.80 -4.67 4.96
C PHE A 195 33.75 -4.18 6.06
N ALA A 196 33.67 -4.75 7.27
CA ALA A 196 34.53 -4.39 8.40
C ALA A 196 36.02 -4.34 7.99
N GLY A 197 36.70 -3.28 8.41
CA GLY A 197 38.12 -3.08 8.10
C GLY A 197 38.43 -2.51 6.71
N ARG A 198 37.47 -2.39 5.77
CA ARG A 198 37.68 -1.75 4.46
C ARG A 198 37.50 -0.23 4.53
N GLY A 199 38.32 0.54 3.82
CA GLY A 199 38.40 2.01 3.97
C GLY A 199 37.95 2.83 2.76
N ASP A 200 37.79 2.22 1.60
CA ASP A 200 37.54 2.86 0.31
C ASP A 200 36.10 2.64 -0.16
N LEU A 201 35.14 2.83 0.75
CA LEU A 201 33.73 2.52 0.50
C LEU A 201 32.88 3.74 0.16
N ARG A 202 31.76 3.46 -0.50
CA ARG A 202 30.67 4.37 -0.86
C ARG A 202 29.35 3.78 -0.40
N LEU A 203 28.54 4.60 0.23
CA LEU A 203 27.14 4.32 0.50
C LEU A 203 26.31 4.93 -0.65
N VAL A 204 25.77 4.09 -1.51
CA VAL A 204 24.94 4.47 -2.64
C VAL A 204 23.47 4.34 -2.22
N ALA A 205 22.77 5.46 -2.18
CA ALA A 205 21.33 5.51 -1.93
C ALA A 205 20.57 5.41 -3.26
N VAL A 206 19.60 4.51 -3.34
CA VAL A 206 18.83 4.18 -4.55
C VAL A 206 17.34 4.37 -4.28
N ASP A 207 16.65 5.03 -5.19
CA ASP A 207 15.19 5.18 -5.19
C ASP A 207 14.53 3.86 -5.61
N ALA A 208 13.89 3.17 -4.67
CA ALA A 208 13.18 1.93 -4.95
C ALA A 208 12.07 2.10 -6.00
N GLY A 209 11.45 3.28 -6.06
CA GLY A 209 10.37 3.58 -7.01
C GLY A 209 10.84 3.51 -8.47
N LYS A 210 12.09 3.87 -8.73
CA LYS A 210 12.69 3.84 -10.07
C LYS A 210 13.16 2.45 -10.51
N LEU A 211 13.19 1.47 -9.62
CA LEU A 211 13.57 0.08 -9.94
C LEU A 211 12.39 -0.73 -10.49
N GLY A 212 11.15 -0.30 -10.22
CA GLY A 212 9.95 -0.93 -10.75
C GLY A 212 9.87 -2.43 -10.46
N GLU A 213 9.54 -3.23 -11.48
CA GLU A 213 9.33 -4.68 -11.37
C GLU A 213 10.63 -5.50 -11.21
N THR A 214 11.80 -4.87 -11.41
CA THR A 214 13.09 -5.56 -11.22
C THR A 214 13.44 -5.75 -9.75
N LEU A 215 12.86 -4.93 -8.86
CA LEU A 215 13.06 -5.01 -7.42
C LEU A 215 12.12 -6.05 -6.79
N ARG A 216 12.70 -6.99 -6.05
CA ARG A 216 11.98 -8.03 -5.31
C ARG A 216 12.43 -8.05 -3.86
N TRP A 217 11.49 -8.33 -2.95
CA TRP A 217 11.78 -8.53 -1.54
C TRP A 217 11.73 -10.03 -1.24
N GLU A 218 12.83 -10.59 -0.77
CA GLU A 218 12.96 -12.03 -0.52
C GLU A 218 13.37 -12.30 0.92
N THR A 219 12.83 -13.38 1.49
CA THR A 219 13.04 -13.75 2.88
C THR A 219 14.43 -14.39 3.06
N SER A 220 15.24 -13.85 3.96
CA SER A 220 16.49 -14.45 4.40
C SER A 220 16.24 -15.70 5.25
N ARG A 221 17.29 -16.46 5.56
CA ARG A 221 17.20 -17.70 6.37
C ARG A 221 16.61 -17.47 7.77
N ASP A 222 16.76 -16.26 8.26
CA ASP A 222 16.39 -15.71 9.56
C ASP A 222 15.06 -14.94 9.52
N GLY A 223 14.35 -14.93 8.39
CA GLY A 223 13.00 -14.39 8.26
C GLY A 223 12.92 -12.90 7.92
N ALA A 224 14.06 -12.20 7.85
CA ALA A 224 14.10 -10.80 7.45
C ALA A 224 13.95 -10.66 5.92
N LEU A 225 13.27 -9.62 5.44
CA LEU A 225 13.12 -9.37 4.01
C LEU A 225 14.28 -8.53 3.48
N PHE A 226 14.99 -9.03 2.47
CA PHE A 226 16.06 -8.29 1.78
C PHE A 226 15.63 -7.91 0.36
N PRO A 227 15.95 -6.68 -0.08
CA PRO A 227 15.68 -6.23 -1.43
C PRO A 227 16.77 -6.70 -2.41
N HIS A 228 16.35 -7.31 -3.51
CA HIS A 228 17.21 -7.74 -4.61
C HIS A 228 16.73 -7.16 -5.94
N VAL A 229 17.67 -6.74 -6.80
CA VAL A 229 17.37 -6.28 -8.15
C VAL A 229 17.78 -7.35 -9.16
N TYR A 230 16.80 -7.82 -9.93
CA TYR A 230 17.00 -8.77 -11.02
C TYR A 230 17.17 -7.99 -12.33
N GLY A 231 18.42 -7.67 -12.63
CA GLY A 231 18.82 -6.81 -13.75
C GLY A 231 19.74 -5.70 -13.28
N ASP A 232 19.79 -4.65 -14.09
CA ASP A 232 20.66 -3.50 -13.87
C ASP A 232 20.01 -2.42 -12.99
N ILE A 233 20.82 -1.71 -12.20
CA ILE A 233 20.40 -0.46 -11.54
C ILE A 233 20.82 0.72 -12.43
N PRO A 234 19.88 1.47 -13.03
CA PRO A 234 20.23 2.64 -13.84
C PRO A 234 20.71 3.79 -12.93
N LEU A 235 21.70 4.59 -13.37
CA LEU A 235 22.22 5.67 -12.51
C LEU A 235 21.20 6.75 -12.19
N GLU A 236 20.15 6.91 -13.00
CA GLU A 236 19.04 7.81 -12.69
C GLU A 236 18.24 7.39 -11.45
N ALA A 237 18.36 6.13 -11.01
CA ALA A 237 17.79 5.62 -9.76
C ALA A 237 18.66 5.96 -8.54
N VAL A 238 19.90 6.41 -8.71
CA VAL A 238 20.78 6.80 -7.60
C VAL A 238 20.43 8.20 -7.11
N ILE A 239 20.17 8.32 -5.81
CA ILE A 239 19.80 9.56 -5.11
C ILE A 239 21.06 10.28 -4.60
N SER A 240 21.93 9.55 -3.91
CA SER A 240 23.17 10.09 -3.36
C SER A 240 24.26 9.03 -3.32
N VAL A 241 25.51 9.49 -3.32
CA VAL A 241 26.68 8.64 -3.11
C VAL A 241 27.60 9.30 -2.11
N ASP A 242 27.59 8.73 -0.91
CA ASP A 242 28.28 9.31 0.24
C ASP A 242 29.54 8.48 0.56
N PRO A 243 30.66 9.12 0.96
CA PRO A 243 31.79 8.39 1.51
C PRO A 243 31.37 7.59 2.74
N LEU A 244 31.85 6.34 2.84
CA LEU A 244 31.63 5.49 4.01
C LEU A 244 32.99 5.19 4.67
N PRO A 245 33.61 6.17 5.35
CA PRO A 245 34.97 6.03 5.86
C PRO A 245 35.03 5.04 7.04
N ARG A 246 36.17 4.37 7.15
CA ARG A 246 36.46 3.44 8.24
C ARG A 246 36.87 4.19 9.51
N GLU A 247 36.33 3.76 10.63
CA GLU A 247 36.70 4.19 11.98
C GLU A 247 37.89 3.40 12.54
N HIS A 248 38.45 3.90 13.65
CA HIS A 248 39.58 3.25 14.33
C HIS A 248 39.26 1.83 14.81
N ASP A 249 38.00 1.55 15.15
CA ASP A 249 37.53 0.23 15.60
C ASP A 249 37.15 -0.72 14.45
N GLY A 250 37.37 -0.30 13.20
CA GLY A 250 37.05 -1.07 12.00
C GLY A 250 35.60 -0.98 11.52
N SER A 251 34.74 -0.26 12.24
CA SER A 251 33.38 0.11 11.81
C SER A 251 33.40 1.24 10.78
N HIS A 252 32.22 1.71 10.35
CA HIS A 252 32.09 2.76 9.36
C HIS A 252 31.20 3.90 9.83
N ARG A 253 31.60 5.13 9.50
CA ARG A 253 30.79 6.32 9.73
C ARG A 253 29.78 6.49 8.60
N PHE A 254 28.50 6.45 8.94
CA PHE A 254 27.43 6.80 8.02
C PHE A 254 27.27 8.33 7.94
N PRO A 255 26.83 8.88 6.81
CA PRO A 255 26.65 10.32 6.66
C PRO A 255 25.59 10.85 7.64
N ASP A 256 25.68 12.11 8.07
CA ASP A 256 24.70 12.71 8.99
C ASP A 256 23.29 12.75 8.38
N SER A 257 23.21 12.81 7.04
CA SER A 257 21.98 12.72 6.26
C SER A 257 21.38 11.30 6.19
N PHE A 258 22.01 10.30 6.83
CA PHE A 258 21.63 8.90 6.75
C PHE A 258 20.20 8.66 7.30
N GLY A 259 19.29 8.57 6.33
CA GLY A 259 17.88 8.29 6.53
C GLY A 259 17.05 9.47 7.05
N LEU A 260 17.52 10.68 6.81
CA LEU A 260 16.63 11.81 6.66
C LEU A 260 15.77 11.61 5.39
N PRO A 261 14.47 11.97 5.41
CA PRO A 261 13.64 12.06 4.20
C PRO A 261 14.31 12.96 3.15
N GLU A 262 14.04 12.72 1.87
CA GLU A 262 14.63 13.48 0.74
C GLU A 262 14.47 15.01 0.88
N GLN A 263 13.41 15.45 1.56
CA GLN A 263 13.09 16.86 1.83
C GLN A 263 14.01 17.54 2.88
N GLU A 264 14.79 16.76 3.63
CA GLU A 264 15.64 17.23 4.73
C GLU A 264 17.15 17.07 4.42
N ARG A 265 17.50 16.74 3.18
CA ARG A 265 18.88 16.60 2.70
C ARG A 265 19.29 17.88 1.96
N GLU A 266 19.58 18.94 2.70
CA GLU A 266 20.24 20.15 2.20
C GLU A 266 21.77 20.02 2.21
#